data_AF-K1UM98-F1
#
_entry.id   AF-K1UM98-F1
#
_cell.length_a   1.000
_cell.length_b   1.000
_cell.length_c   1.000
_cell.angle_alpha   90.00
_cell.angle_beta   90.00
_cell.angle_gamma   90.00
#
_symmetry.space_group_name_H-M   'P 1'
#
loop_
_entity.id
_entity.type
_entity.pdbx_description
1 polymer ?
#
loop_
_entity_poly.entity_id
_entity_poly.type
_entity_poly.pdbx_seq_one_letter_code
_entity_poly.pdbx_strand_id
1 'polypeptide(L)'
;MDMTTREKKEILLKYRSTVREIEWLEREIQKWRSHAERMTASYHAAPASGGSNRRSIEEAVEQIDKLIRRFMDYQSDLIRTRGMIENAIESLRDPVLQEVLQMRYLDGLSFHQIAGKLGYSD
;
A
#
# COMPACT_ATOMS: atom_id res chain seq x y z
N MET A 1 -5.64 14.65 26.12
CA MET A 1 -4.18 14.84 26.19
C MET A 1 -3.75 15.19 24.77
N ASP A 2 -3.14 16.36 24.56
CA ASP A 2 -2.70 16.77 23.22
C ASP A 2 -1.46 15.93 22.83
N MET A 3 -1.39 15.49 21.58
CA MET A 3 -0.27 14.66 21.12
C MET A 3 1.01 15.50 21.03
N THR A 4 2.13 14.92 21.46
CA THR A 4 3.45 15.53 21.28
C THR A 4 3.84 15.58 19.80
N THR A 5 4.72 16.52 19.43
CA THR A 5 5.30 16.60 18.08
C THR A 5 5.97 15.30 17.66
N ARG A 6 6.58 14.58 18.61
CA ARG A 6 7.21 13.29 18.37
C ARG A 6 6.19 12.23 17.98
N GLU A 7 5.10 12.09 18.75
CA GLU A 7 4.04 11.12 18.46
C GLU A 7 3.38 11.41 17.11
N LYS A 8 3.11 12.68 16.80
CA LYS A 8 2.58 13.10 15.48
C LYS A 8 3.49 12.62 14.35
N LYS A 9 4.81 12.83 14.49
CA LYS A 9 5.80 12.39 13.51
C LYS A 9 5.83 10.86 13.37
N GLU A 10 5.77 10.13 14.47
CA GLU A 10 5.75 8.66 14.46
C GLU A 10 4.50 8.11 13.75
N ILE A 11 3.32 8.70 13.96
CA ILE A 11 2.10 8.33 13.23
C ILE A 11 2.25 8.57 11.72
N LEU A 12 2.76 9.73 11.32
CA LEU A 12 2.94 10.08 9.91
C LEU A 12 3.94 9.15 9.21
N LEU A 13 5.03 8.78 9.91
CA LEU A 13 6.00 7.81 9.40
C LEU A 13 5.39 6.41 9.27
N LYS A 14 4.65 5.96 10.30
CA LYS A 14 3.97 4.67 10.28
C LYS A 14 2.97 4.59 9.12
N TYR A 15 2.18 5.63 8.91
CA TYR A 15 1.25 5.72 7.78
C TYR A 15 1.97 5.50 6.45
N ARG A 16 3.05 6.24 6.18
CA ARG A 16 3.82 6.10 4.92
C ARG A 16 4.48 4.73 4.78
N SER A 17 4.92 4.09 5.87
CA SER A 17 5.42 2.72 5.80
C SER A 17 4.32 1.72 5.46
N THR A 18 3.13 1.88 6.04
CA THR A 18 1.98 1.01 5.76
C THR A 18 1.53 1.13 4.31
N VAL A 19 1.48 2.35 3.74
CA VAL A 19 1.19 2.56 2.31
C VAL A 19 2.17 1.77 1.43
N ARG A 20 3.48 1.89 1.67
CA ARG A 20 4.50 1.17 0.89
C ARG A 20 4.39 -0.35 1.02
N GLU A 21 4.06 -0.85 2.21
CA GLU A 21 3.88 -2.28 2.44
C GLU A 21 2.68 -2.82 1.67
N ILE A 22 1.57 -2.07 1.66
CA ILE A 22 0.37 -2.39 0.88
C ILE A 22 0.70 -2.44 -0.62
N GLU A 23 1.36 -1.40 -1.16
CA GLU A 23 1.76 -1.38 -2.57
C GLU A 23 2.69 -2.55 -2.92
N TRP A 24 3.57 -2.95 -2.00
CA TRP A 24 4.42 -4.11 -2.17
C TRP A 24 3.62 -5.42 -2.17
N LEU A 25 2.70 -5.59 -1.22
CA LEU A 25 1.81 -6.76 -1.15
C LEU A 25 0.95 -6.91 -2.41
N GLU A 26 0.40 -5.81 -2.93
CA GLU A 26 -0.37 -5.82 -4.18
C GLU A 26 0.46 -6.34 -5.34
N ARG A 27 1.68 -5.81 -5.51
CA ARG A 27 2.61 -6.29 -6.56
C ARG A 27 2.93 -7.77 -6.39
N GLU A 28 3.15 -8.23 -5.16
CA GLU A 28 3.51 -9.62 -4.90
C GLU A 28 2.34 -10.57 -5.15
N ILE A 29 1.12 -10.20 -4.74
CA ILE A 29 -0.11 -10.95 -5.05
C ILE A 29 -0.27 -11.08 -6.57
N GLN A 30 -0.06 -10.02 -7.34
CA GLN A 30 -0.17 -10.07 -8.80
C GLN A 30 0.88 -10.96 -9.46
N LYS A 31 2.13 -10.97 -8.95
CA LYS A 31 3.16 -11.90 -9.44
C LYS A 31 2.76 -13.36 -9.22
N TRP A 32 2.26 -13.69 -8.03
CA TRP A 32 1.83 -15.06 -7.73
C TRP A 32 0.61 -15.49 -8.55
N ARG A 33 -0.34 -14.59 -8.79
CA ARG A 33 -1.46 -14.84 -9.72
C ARG A 33 -0.96 -15.16 -11.13
N SER A 34 -0.06 -14.32 -11.65
CA SER A 34 0.55 -14.53 -12.98
C SER A 34 1.33 -15.84 -13.05
N HIS A 35 1.99 -16.24 -11.96
CA HIS A 35 2.70 -17.51 -11.86
C HIS A 35 1.73 -18.71 -11.94
N ALA A 36 0.66 -18.70 -11.16
CA ALA A 36 -0.37 -19.75 -11.17
C ALA A 36 -1.06 -19.88 -12.54
N GLU A 37 -1.34 -18.76 -13.22
CA GLU A 37 -1.91 -18.74 -14.57
C GLU A 37 -0.98 -19.42 -15.59
N ARG A 38 0.31 -19.06 -15.59
CA ARG A 38 1.32 -19.68 -16.46
C ARG A 38 1.44 -21.18 -16.25
N MET A 39 1.40 -21.62 -15.00
CA MET A 39 1.46 -23.04 -14.66
C MET A 39 0.24 -23.82 -15.15
N THR A 40 -0.94 -23.21 -15.03
CA THR A 40 -2.21 -23.78 -15.51
C THR A 40 -2.21 -23.88 -17.04
N ALA A 41 -1.72 -22.86 -17.75
CA ALA A 41 -1.57 -22.90 -19.20
C ALA A 41 -0.64 -24.03 -19.67
N SER A 42 0.51 -24.20 -19.01
CA SER A 42 1.44 -25.31 -19.30
C SER A 42 0.86 -26.69 -18.99
N TYR A 43 -0.04 -26.80 -18.00
CA TYR A 43 -0.74 -28.04 -17.67
C TYR A 43 -1.67 -28.50 -18.81
N HIS A 44 -2.33 -27.56 -19.50
CA HIS A 44 -3.21 -27.88 -20.63
C HIS A 44 -2.46 -28.20 -21.94
N ALA A 45 -1.18 -27.84 -22.04
CA ALA A 45 -0.39 -27.97 -23.27
C ALA A 45 0.44 -29.28 -23.38
N ALA A 46 0.61 -30.05 -22.29
CA ALA A 46 1.49 -31.23 -22.27
C ALA A 46 0.78 -32.51 -21.76
N PRO A 47 1.06 -33.70 -22.34
CA PRO A 47 0.54 -34.96 -21.82
C PRO A 47 1.22 -35.30 -20.48
N ALA A 48 0.47 -35.14 -19.41
CA ALA A 48 0.60 -35.78 -18.10
C ALA A 48 2.04 -35.96 -17.53
N SER A 49 2.62 -34.89 -16.97
CA SER A 49 3.53 -35.00 -15.81
C SER A 49 2.80 -34.54 -14.53
N GLY A 50 1.69 -35.22 -14.22
CA GLY A 50 0.63 -34.75 -13.31
C GLY A 50 0.97 -34.55 -11.83
N GLY A 51 2.21 -34.81 -11.38
CA GLY A 51 2.59 -34.76 -9.97
C GLY A 51 3.38 -33.52 -9.52
N SER A 52 4.11 -32.86 -10.43
CA SER A 52 4.95 -31.70 -10.07
C SER A 52 4.21 -30.37 -10.28
N ASN A 53 3.42 -30.27 -11.34
CA ASN A 53 2.72 -29.03 -11.66
C ASN A 53 1.55 -28.75 -10.69
N ARG A 54 0.89 -29.80 -10.19
CA ARG A 54 -0.22 -29.66 -9.21
C ARG A 54 0.26 -29.12 -7.86
N ARG A 55 1.37 -29.65 -7.33
CA ARG A 55 1.95 -29.18 -6.06
C ARG A 55 2.35 -27.71 -6.12
N SER A 56 2.92 -27.27 -7.23
CA SER A 56 3.36 -25.88 -7.36
C SER A 56 2.20 -24.90 -7.62
N ILE A 57 1.05 -25.35 -8.17
CA ILE A 57 -0.20 -24.56 -8.16
C ILE A 57 -0.77 -24.44 -6.74
N GLU A 58 -0.82 -25.54 -5.98
CA GLU A 58 -1.28 -25.55 -4.58
C GLU A 58 -0.42 -24.60 -3.71
N GLU A 59 0.90 -24.63 -3.87
CA GLU A 59 1.83 -23.70 -3.22
C GLU A 59 1.56 -22.24 -3.60
N ALA A 60 1.33 -21.94 -4.88
CA ALA A 60 1.03 -20.58 -5.34
C ALA A 60 -0.27 -20.05 -4.71
N VAL A 61 -1.31 -20.89 -4.61
CA VAL A 61 -2.58 -20.54 -3.97
C VAL A 61 -2.40 -20.27 -2.47
N GLU A 62 -1.61 -21.10 -1.77
CA GLU A 62 -1.32 -20.90 -0.35
C GLU A 62 -0.57 -19.58 -0.09
N GLN A 63 0.40 -19.23 -0.95
CA GLN A 63 1.10 -17.95 -0.85
C GLN A 63 0.17 -16.76 -1.10
N ILE A 64 -0.74 -16.87 -2.08
CA ILE A 64 -1.74 -15.82 -2.33
C ILE A 64 -2.64 -15.62 -1.11
N ASP A 65 -3.15 -16.69 -0.47
CA ASP A 65 -4.01 -16.57 0.71
C ASP A 65 -3.27 -15.88 1.88
N LYS A 66 -2.01 -16.26 2.13
CA LYS A 66 -1.17 -15.62 3.16
C LYS A 66 -0.96 -14.13 2.89
N LEU A 67 -0.65 -13.76 1.64
CA LEU A 67 -0.43 -12.37 1.25
C LEU A 67 -1.72 -11.56 1.34
N ILE A 68 -2.88 -12.13 0.95
CA ILE A 68 -4.18 -11.46 1.05
C ILE A 68 -4.54 -11.18 2.51
N ARG A 69 -4.37 -12.16 3.41
CA ARG A 69 -4.63 -11.95 4.85
C ARG A 69 -3.80 -10.78 5.40
N ARG A 70 -2.49 -10.79 5.10
CA ARG A 70 -1.57 -9.71 5.51
C ARG A 70 -1.98 -8.37 4.90
N PHE A 71 -2.40 -8.35 3.63
CA PHE A 71 -2.93 -7.16 2.97
C PHE A 71 -4.17 -6.60 3.67
N MET A 72 -5.13 -7.45 4.05
CA MET A 72 -6.35 -7.04 4.76
C MET A 72 -6.04 -6.42 6.13
N ASP A 73 -5.07 -6.98 6.87
CA ASP A 73 -4.63 -6.45 8.15
C ASP A 73 -4.04 -5.04 7.99
N TYR A 74 -3.11 -4.86 7.04
CA TYR A 74 -2.52 -3.56 6.77
C TYR A 74 -3.52 -2.54 6.22
N GLN A 75 -4.46 -2.95 5.37
CA GLN A 75 -5.52 -2.07 4.85
C GLN A 75 -6.39 -1.52 5.99
N SER A 76 -6.77 -2.38 6.94
CA SER A 76 -7.55 -1.96 8.11
C SER A 76 -6.79 -0.93 8.95
N ASP A 77 -5.50 -1.17 9.18
CA ASP A 77 -4.61 -0.24 9.87
C ASP A 77 -4.40 1.08 9.11
N LEU A 78 -4.32 1.00 7.78
CA LEU A 78 -4.15 2.15 6.90
C LEU A 78 -5.39 3.05 6.98
N ILE A 79 -6.59 2.50 6.80
CA ILE A 79 -7.85 3.26 6.84
C ILE A 79 -7.98 4.02 8.16
N ARG A 80 -7.74 3.34 9.29
CA ARG A 80 -7.81 3.95 10.61
C ARG A 80 -6.80 5.10 10.75
N THR A 81 -5.56 4.87 10.34
CA THR A 81 -4.49 5.87 10.48
C THR A 81 -4.68 7.04 9.52
N ARG A 82 -5.17 6.79 8.30
CA ARG A 82 -5.50 7.80 7.30
C ARG A 82 -6.58 8.74 7.81
N GLY A 83 -7.68 8.19 8.33
CA GLY A 83 -8.78 9.00 8.89
C GLY A 83 -8.33 9.87 10.06
N MET A 84 -7.45 9.37 10.93
CA MET A 84 -6.86 10.20 11.99
C MET A 84 -6.05 11.38 11.45
N ILE A 85 -5.26 11.17 10.39
CA ILE A 85 -4.45 12.22 9.75
C ILE A 85 -5.35 13.23 9.03
N GLU A 86 -6.33 12.76 8.25
CA GLU A 86 -7.29 13.59 7.53
C GLU A 86 -8.04 14.51 8.50
N ASN A 87 -8.63 13.95 9.56
CA ASN A 87 -9.32 14.75 10.59
C ASN A 87 -8.40 15.80 11.23
N ALA A 88 -7.14 15.45 11.49
CA ALA A 88 -6.18 16.38 12.07
C ALA A 88 -5.85 17.53 11.10
N ILE A 89 -5.69 17.24 9.81
CA ILE A 89 -5.43 18.25 8.79
C ILE A 89 -6.66 19.13 8.59
N GLU A 90 -7.84 18.54 8.43
CA GLU A 90 -9.12 19.27 8.22
C GLU A 90 -9.48 20.18 9.39
N SER A 91 -9.00 19.89 10.60
CA SER A 91 -9.18 20.74 11.78
C SER A 91 -8.40 22.08 11.72
N LEU A 92 -7.46 22.22 10.79
CA LEU A 92 -6.68 23.45 10.61
C LEU A 92 -7.54 24.55 9.99
N ARG A 93 -7.27 25.81 10.34
CA ARG A 93 -8.05 26.95 9.82
C ARG A 93 -7.62 27.39 8.41
N ASP A 94 -6.36 27.15 8.05
CA ASP A 94 -5.77 27.63 6.81
C ASP A 94 -5.92 26.58 5.70
N PRO A 95 -6.71 26.85 4.65
CA PRO A 95 -6.94 25.90 3.56
C PRO A 95 -5.69 25.62 2.72
N VAL A 96 -4.78 26.58 2.56
CA VAL A 96 -3.53 26.37 1.82
C VAL A 96 -2.64 25.42 2.61
N LEU A 97 -2.58 25.60 3.93
CA LEU A 97 -1.84 24.69 4.80
C LEU A 97 -2.44 23.28 4.78
N GLN A 98 -3.77 23.15 4.76
CA GLN A 98 -4.42 21.84 4.62
C GLN A 98 -3.98 21.14 3.33
N GLU A 99 -4.05 21.84 2.19
CA GLU A 99 -3.68 21.30 0.88
C GLU A 99 -2.22 20.85 0.83
N VAL A 100 -1.31 21.67 1.36
CA VAL A 100 0.13 21.33 1.46
C VAL A 100 0.34 20.07 2.30
N LEU A 101 -0.36 19.93 3.44
CA LEU A 101 -0.19 18.78 4.33
C LEU A 101 -0.81 17.50 3.74
N GLN A 102 -1.94 17.60 3.04
CA GLN A 102 -2.52 16.48 2.30
C GLN A 102 -1.54 15.97 1.25
N MET A 103 -1.02 16.86 0.39
CA MET A 103 -0.02 16.49 -0.60
C MET A 103 1.26 15.91 0.02
N ARG A 104 1.70 16.47 1.15
CA ARG A 104 2.93 16.03 1.81
C ARG A 104 2.80 14.63 2.41
N TYR A 105 1.70 14.39 3.12
CA TYR A 105 1.59 13.22 3.98
C TYR A 105 0.67 12.15 3.42
N LEU A 106 -0.44 12.50 2.77
CA LEU A 106 -1.34 11.54 2.13
C LEU A 106 -0.79 11.12 0.76
N ASP A 107 -0.44 12.08 -0.09
CA ASP A 107 0.09 11.77 -1.44
C ASP A 107 1.58 11.42 -1.41
N GLY A 108 2.31 11.90 -0.39
CA GLY A 108 3.73 11.59 -0.21
C GLY A 108 4.67 12.42 -1.08
N LEU A 109 4.20 13.57 -1.58
CA LEU A 109 4.99 14.47 -2.41
C LEU A 109 6.08 15.16 -1.60
N SER A 110 7.19 15.49 -2.25
CA SER A 110 8.24 16.34 -1.68
C SER A 110 7.80 17.81 -1.71
N PHE A 111 8.40 18.65 -0.86
CA PHE A 111 8.13 20.09 -0.89
C PHE A 111 8.43 20.72 -2.24
N HIS A 112 9.46 20.23 -2.95
CA HIS A 112 9.76 20.66 -4.32
C HIS A 112 8.61 20.34 -5.28
N GLN A 113 8.05 19.12 -5.23
CA GLN A 113 6.89 18.74 -6.05
C GLN A 113 5.65 19.56 -5.71
N ILE A 114 5.45 19.85 -4.41
CA ILE A 114 4.34 20.68 -3.93
C ILE A 114 4.48 22.12 -4.42
N ALA A 115 5.66 22.72 -4.29
CA ALA A 115 5.93 24.06 -4.78
C ALA A 115 5.66 24.16 -6.29
N GLY A 116 6.10 23.17 -7.06
CA GLY A 116 5.79 23.07 -8.49
C GLY A 116 4.29 22.98 -8.80
N LYS A 117 3.52 22.24 -7.99
CA LYS A 117 2.05 22.14 -8.15
C LYS A 117 1.32 23.44 -7.79
N LEU A 118 1.81 24.17 -6.80
CA LEU A 118 1.20 25.42 -6.33
C LEU A 118 1.66 26.66 -7.11
N GLY A 119 2.55 26.50 -8.11
CA GLY A 119 3.09 27.63 -8.87
C GLY A 119 4.10 28.47 -8.09
N TYR A 120 4.69 27.92 -7.02
CA TYR A 120 5.78 28.53 -6.25
C TYR A 120 7.17 28.01 -6.68
N SER A 121 7.25 27.25 -7.78
CA SER A 121 8.52 26.90 -8.41
C SER A 121 9.00 28.08 -9.26
N ASP A 122 10.06 28.74 -8.82
CA ASP A 122 10.88 29.64 -9.65
C ASP A 122 11.52 28.89 -10.83
#